data_AF-A0A942H1Z5-F1
#
_entry.id   AF-A0A942H1Z5-F1
#
_cell.length_a   1.000
_cell.length_b   1.000
_cell.length_c   1.000
_cell.angle_alpha   90.00
_cell.angle_beta   90.00
_cell.angle_gamma   90.00
#
_symmetry.space_group_name_H-M   'P 1'
#
loop_
_entity.id
_entity.type
_entity.pdbx_description
1 polymer ?
#
loop_
_entity_poly.entity_id
_entity_poly.type
_entity_poly.pdbx_seq_one_letter_code
_entity_poly.pdbx_strand_id
1 'polypeptide(L)' 'MNRQHRLVLEELSVGEKVELMEALWEDMLQRSDSLPSLSWHKQILDERRQSVLSGKARYSSLDEVEKRLMNRLS' A
#
# COMPACT_ATOMS: atom_id res chain seq x y z
N MET A 1 -11.75 -23.77 -15.86
CA MET A 1 -10.36 -23.71 -16.38
C MET A 1 -9.55 -22.79 -15.47
N ASN A 2 -8.61 -23.32 -14.69
CA ASN A 2 -7.65 -22.49 -13.95
C ASN A 2 -6.53 -22.10 -14.92
N ARG A 3 -6.53 -20.86 -15.41
CA ARG A 3 -5.38 -20.34 -16.16
C ARG A 3 -4.31 -19.96 -15.14
N GLN A 4 -3.17 -20.64 -15.19
CA GLN A 4 -1.96 -20.15 -14.53
C GLN A 4 -1.31 -19.11 -15.45
N HIS A 5 -1.27 -17.86 -15.00
CA HIS A 5 -0.47 -16.81 -15.62
C HIS A 5 0.88 -16.78 -14.89
N ARG A 6 1.94 -17.30 -15.52
CA ARG A 6 3.31 -17.22 -15.00
C ARG A 6 3.99 -16.00 -15.59
N LEU A 7 4.40 -15.08 -14.73
CA LEU A 7 5.26 -13.94 -15.10
C LEU A 7 6.69 -14.29 -14.72
N VAL A 8 7.64 -14.06 -15.62
CA VAL A 8 9.08 -14.19 -15.34
C VAL A 8 9.55 -12.84 -14.79
N LEU A 9 9.48 -12.68 -13.47
CA LEU A 9 9.80 -11.41 -12.83
C LEU A 9 11.30 -11.10 -12.91
N GLU A 10 12.15 -12.10 -13.07
CA GLU A 10 13.60 -11.93 -13.18
C GLU A 10 14.02 -11.11 -14.40
N GLU A 11 13.23 -11.14 -15.47
CA GLU A 11 13.50 -10.42 -16.72
C GLU A 11 13.06 -8.95 -16.68
N LEU A 12 12.23 -8.58 -15.70
CA LEU A 12 11.77 -7.20 -15.53
C LEU A 12 12.80 -6.38 -14.75
N SER A 13 13.10 -5.18 -15.26
CA SER A 13 13.77 -4.14 -14.51
C SER A 13 12.96 -3.76 -13.26
N VAL A 14 13.61 -3.08 -12.31
CA VAL A 14 12.92 -2.60 -11.10
C VAL A 14 11.77 -1.65 -11.47
N GLY A 15 11.94 -0.80 -12.49
CA GLY A 15 10.88 0.10 -12.96
C GLY A 15 9.67 -0.66 -13.48
N GLU A 16 9.89 -1.64 -14.37
CA GLU A 16 8.81 -2.47 -14.94
C GLU A 16 8.08 -3.28 -13.86
N LYS A 17 8.78 -3.71 -12.80
CA LYS A 17 8.14 -4.37 -11.64
C LYS A 17 7.22 -3.43 -10.88
N VAL A 18 7.62 -2.18 -10.71
CA VAL A 18 6.81 -1.16 -10.03
C VAL A 18 5.58 -0.84 -10.88
N GLU A 19 5.74 -0.61 -12.18
CA GLU A 19 4.63 -0.36 -13.11
C GLU A 19 3.65 -1.54 -13.15
N LEU A 20 4.16 -2.77 -13.20
CA LEU A 20 3.33 -3.98 -13.12
C LEU A 20 2.56 -4.04 -11.79
N MET A 21 3.21 -3.73 -10.67
CA MET A 21 2.56 -3.70 -9.35
C MET A 21 1.43 -2.66 -9.31
N GLU A 22 1.65 -1.47 -9.88
CA GLU A 22 0.63 -0.41 -9.98
C GLU A 22 -0.56 -0.83 -10.85
N ALA A 23 -0.30 -1.40 -12.03
CA ALA A 23 -1.35 -1.88 -12.92
C ALA A 23 -2.18 -3.00 -12.28
N LEU A 24 -1.54 -3.93 -11.58
CA LEU A 24 -2.22 -4.98 -10.82
C LEU A 24 -3.06 -4.39 -9.68
N TRP A 25 -2.54 -3.40 -8.97
CA TRP A 25 -3.27 -2.73 -7.91
C TRP A 25 -4.51 -2.00 -8.42
N GLU A 26 -4.40 -1.32 -9.57
CA GLU A 26 -5.53 -0.62 -10.21
C GLU A 26 -6.63 -1.59 -10.66
N ASP A 27 -6.30 -2.71 -11.32
CA ASP A 27 -7.29 -3.74 -11.71
C ASP A 27 -8.00 -4.33 -10.48
N MET A 28 -7.27 -4.57 -9.39
CA MET A 28 -7.84 -5.06 -8.13
C MET A 28 -8.83 -4.06 -7.50
N LEU A 29 -8.53 -2.75 -7.55
CA LEU A 29 -9.42 -1.72 -7.01
C LEU A 29 -10.75 -1.63 -7.77
N GLN A 30 -10.71 -1.81 -9.10
CA GLN A 30 -11.93 -1.85 -9.93
C GLN A 30 -12.84 -3.04 -9.57
N ARG A 31 -12.30 -4.06 -8.89
CA ARG A 31 -13.00 -5.25 -8.40
C ARG A 31 -13.06 -5.29 -6.86
N SER A 32 -12.98 -4.13 -6.20
CA SER A 32 -12.88 -4.04 -4.73
C SER A 32 -14.00 -4.75 -3.97
N ASP A 33 -15.21 -4.83 -4.52
CA ASP A 33 -16.33 -5.61 -3.94
C ASP A 33 -16.02 -7.11 -3.80
N SER A 34 -15.11 -7.63 -4.61
CA SER A 34 -14.67 -9.03 -4.59
C SER A 34 -13.46 -9.30 -3.70
N LEU A 35 -12.85 -8.25 -3.12
CA LEU A 35 -11.76 -8.34 -2.18
C LEU A 35 -12.30 -8.11 -0.76
N PRO A 36 -12.75 -9.17 -0.05
CA PRO A 36 -13.22 -9.01 1.31
C PRO A 36 -12.06 -8.47 2.15
N SER A 37 -12.20 -7.23 2.63
CA SER A 37 -11.29 -6.69 3.61
C SER A 37 -11.34 -7.60 4.83
N LEU A 38 -10.22 -8.25 5.16
CA LEU A 38 -10.15 -9.13 6.32
C LEU A 38 -10.55 -8.34 7.56
N SER A 39 -11.28 -8.96 8.49
CA SER A 39 -11.84 -8.27 9.66
C SER A 39 -10.79 -7.52 10.48
N TRP A 40 -9.54 -8.02 10.52
CA TRP A 40 -8.42 -7.36 11.20
C TRP A 40 -7.96 -6.05 10.54
N HIS A 41 -8.15 -5.88 9.21
CA HIS A 41 -7.83 -4.62 8.54
C HIS A 41 -8.67 -3.48 9.12
N LYS A 42 -9.97 -3.73 9.32
CA LYS A 42 -10.87 -2.74 9.92
C LYS A 42 -10.45 -2.40 11.34
N GLN A 43 -10.11 -3.41 12.15
CA GLN A 43 -9.67 -3.19 13.52
C GLN A 43 -8.47 -2.24 13.60
N ILE A 44 -7.45 -2.44 12.76
CA ILE A 44 -6.26 -1.56 12.74
C ILE A 44 -6.63 -0.13 12.30
N LEU A 45 -7.52 0.02 11.31
CA LEU A 45 -7.97 1.33 10.87
C LEU A 45 -8.72 2.07 11.98
N ASP A 46 -9.58 1.36 12.72
CA ASP A 46 -10.33 1.91 13.85
C ASP A 46 -9.38 2.32 15.00
N GLU A 47 -8.38 1.48 15.33
CA GLU A 47 -7.34 1.80 16.32
C GLU A 47 -6.52 3.04 15.93
N ARG A 48 -6.11 3.14 14.66
CA ARG A 48 -5.37 4.30 14.14
C ARG A 48 -6.24 5.55 14.16
N ARG A 49 -7.51 5.44 13.77
CA ARG A 49 -8.47 6.55 13.82
C ARG A 49 -8.64 7.06 15.25
N GLN A 50 -8.82 6.16 16.22
CA GLN A 50 -8.94 6.53 17.63
C GLN A 50 -7.66 7.19 18.17
N SER A 51 -6.49 6.76 17.70
CA SER A 51 -5.21 7.37 18.09
C SER A 51 -5.09 8.80 17.61
N VAL A 52 -5.58 9.11 16.40
CA VAL A 52 -5.66 10.49 15.90
C VAL A 52 -6.66 11.32 16.71
N LEU A 53 -7.88 10.80 16.93
CA LEU A 53 -8.94 11.50 17.67
C LEU A 53 -8.56 11.78 19.13
N SER A 54 -7.79 10.89 19.76
CA SER A 54 -7.28 11.07 21.12
C SER A 54 -6.00 11.92 21.20
N GLY A 55 -5.50 12.42 20.07
CA GLY A 55 -4.27 13.24 20.00
C GLY A 55 -2.97 12.46 20.20
N LYS A 56 -3.02 11.13 20.31
CA LYS A 56 -1.85 10.24 20.43
C LYS A 56 -1.08 10.08 19.12
N ALA A 57 -1.73 10.29 17.99
CA ALA A 57 -1.13 10.33 16.67
C ALA A 57 -1.47 11.65 15.96
N ARG A 58 -0.54 12.13 15.13
CA ARG A 58 -0.72 13.33 14.31
C ARG A 58 -0.39 13.00 12.86
N TYR A 59 -1.03 13.69 11.94
CA TYR A 59 -0.64 13.65 10.53
C TYR A 59 0.66 14.41 10.32
N SER A 60 1.45 13.95 9.36
CA SER A 60 2.55 14.71 8.78
C SER A 60 2.24 14.93 7.30
N SER A 61 2.65 16.08 6.78
CA SER A 61 2.73 16.28 5.34
C SER A 61 3.76 15.33 4.72
N LEU A 62 3.62 15.06 3.42
CA LEU A 62 4.57 14.23 2.69
C LEU A 62 5.98 14.84 2.71
N ASP A 63 6.08 16.16 2.52
CA ASP A 63 7.35 16.91 2.58
C ASP A 63 8.06 16.74 3.94
N GLU A 64 7.32 16.77 5.06
CA GLU A 64 7.88 16.53 6.39
C GLU A 64 8.38 15.09 6.55
N VAL A 65 7.69 14.12 5.95
CA VAL A 65 8.10 12.72 5.96
C VAL A 65 9.35 12.53 5.13
N GLU A 66 9.40 13.08 3.92
CA GLU A 66 10.55 13.00 3.01
C GLU A 66 11.79 13.58 3.68
N LYS A 67 11.72 14.82 4.20
CA LYS A 67 12.83 15.46 4.92
C LYS A 67 13.32 14.61 6.09
N ARG A 68 12.39 14.06 6.88
CA ARG A 68 12.73 13.21 8.02
C ARG A 68 13.41 11.90 7.60
N LEU A 69 13.01 11.30 6.48
CA LEU A 69 13.65 10.08 5.97
C LEU A 69 15.04 10.36 5.40
N MET A 70 15.19 11.43 4.62
CA MET A 70 16.49 11.83 4.06
C MET A 70 17.50 12.16 5.16
N ASN A 71 17.09 12.86 6.22
CA ASN A 71 17.95 13.15 7.37
C ASN A 71 18.40 11.91 8.16
N ARG A 72 17.70 10.77 8.05
CA ARG A 72 18.07 9.51 8.73
C ARG A 72 19.03 8.65 7.92
N LEU A 73 19.15 8.92 6.63
CA LEU A 73 19.98 8.18 5.69
C LEU A 73 21.34 8.86 5.44
N SER A 74 21.49 10.13 5.82
CA SER A 74 22.76 10.85 5.86
C SER A 74 23.51 10.63 7.16
#